data_AF-A0A2V8XLC2-F1
#
_entry.id   AF-A0A2V8XLC2-F1
#
_cell.length_a   1.000
_cell.length_b   1.000
_cell.length_c   1.000
_cell.angle_alpha   90.00
_cell.angle_beta   90.00
_cell.angle_gamma   90.00
#
_symmetry.space_group_name_H-M   'P 1'
#
loop_
_entity.id
_entity.type
_entity.pdbx_description
1 polymer ?
#
loop_
_entity_poly.entity_id
_entity_poly.type
_entity_poly.pdbx_seq_one_letter_code
_entity_poly.pdbx_strand_id
1 'polypeptide(L)'
;MLRMKILVNAQNIERKRQQEEAMTQVVNAHGGLMKMRMELQVGQPMLLVNPQNKVEQSCRVVRIEDTADGGFAVAFEFDKPNPKFWPVVFPPEDWNSAGA
;
A
#
# COMPACT_ATOMS: atom_id res chain seq x y z
N MET A 1 -3.98 -6.96 -12.28
CA MET A 1 -3.35 -6.50 -11.02
C MET A 1 -2.34 -5.42 -11.37
N LEU A 2 -2.34 -4.27 -10.69
CA LEU A 2 -1.40 -3.17 -10.95
C LEU A 2 -0.10 -3.41 -10.17
N ARG A 3 1.03 -3.52 -10.88
CA ARG A 3 2.38 -3.52 -10.30
C ARG A 3 2.99 -2.14 -10.47
N MET A 4 3.15 -1.43 -9.37
CA MET A 4 3.64 -0.06 -9.31
C MET A 4 4.67 0.05 -8.18
N LYS A 5 5.75 0.79 -8.45
CA LYS A 5 6.68 1.23 -7.43
C LYS A 5 6.09 2.41 -6.66
N ILE A 6 6.16 2.36 -5.34
CA ILE A 6 5.75 3.44 -4.45
C ILE A 6 6.83 3.67 -3.40
N LEU A 7 6.92 4.88 -2.86
CA LEU A 7 7.78 5.15 -1.72
C LEU A 7 6.97 4.98 -0.44
N VAL A 8 7.53 4.25 0.52
CA VAL A 8 6.97 4.03 1.85
C VAL A 8 7.81 4.82 2.85
N ASN A 9 7.19 5.74 3.57
CA ASN A 9 7.80 6.41 4.71
C ASN A 9 7.16 5.89 6.00
N ALA A 10 7.98 5.39 6.93
CA ALA A 10 7.54 4.92 8.23
C ALA A 10 8.60 5.20 9.31
N GLN A 11 8.24 5.07 10.58
CA GLN A 11 9.19 5.07 11.68
C GLN A 11 9.52 3.64 12.08
N ASN A 12 10.79 3.30 12.29
CA ASN A 12 11.15 2.00 12.85
C ASN A 12 10.82 1.93 14.35
N ILE A 13 11.12 0.78 14.98
CA ILE A 13 10.95 0.56 16.43
C ILE A 13 11.75 1.56 17.31
N GLU A 14 12.81 2.17 16.76
CA GLU A 14 13.62 3.20 17.42
C GLU A 14 13.12 4.63 17.15
N ARG A 15 11.95 4.79 16.52
CA ARG A 15 11.37 6.07 16.06
C ARG A 15 12.19 6.81 15.00
N LYS A 16 13.18 6.16 14.39
CA LYS A 16 13.93 6.70 13.27
C LYS A 16 13.08 6.60 12.02
N ARG A 17 12.97 7.71 11.28
CA ARG A 17 12.30 7.73 9.97
C ARG A 17 13.10 6.90 8.98
N GLN A 18 12.42 6.00 8.29
CA GLN A 18 12.94 5.21 7.19
C GLN A 18 12.08 5.46 5.95
N GLN A 19 12.74 5.37 4.80
CA GLN A 19 12.11 5.40 3.50
C GLN A 19 12.57 4.19 2.71
N GLU A 20 11.64 3.50 2.06
CA GLU A 20 11.94 2.39 1.15
C GLU A 20 11.08 2.49 -0.11
N GLU A 21 11.62 2.07 -1.26
CA GLU A 21 10.84 1.82 -2.46
C GLU A 21 10.24 0.40 -2.39
N ALA A 22 8.90 0.31 -2.42
CA ALA A 22 8.16 -0.94 -2.39
C ALA A 22 7.47 -1.21 -3.73
N MET A 23 7.19 -2.49 -4.01
CA MET A 23 6.45 -2.92 -5.21
C MET A 23 5.05 -3.40 -4.84
N THR A 24 4.00 -2.81 -5.42
CA THR A 24 2.63 -3.31 -5.23
C THR A 24 2.43 -4.65 -5.94
N GLN A 25 1.70 -5.54 -5.28
CA GLN A 25 1.26 -6.82 -5.84
C GLN A 25 -0.21 -6.75 -6.27
N VAL A 26 -1.05 -6.19 -5.40
CA VAL A 26 -2.49 -6.00 -5.60
C VAL A 26 -2.89 -4.68 -4.95
N VAL A 27 -3.84 -3.96 -5.56
CA VAL A 27 -4.36 -2.69 -5.04
C VAL A 27 -5.86 -2.58 -5.27
N ASN A 28 -6.55 -1.82 -4.44
CA ASN A 28 -7.94 -1.41 -4.60
C ASN A 28 -8.12 0.05 -4.12
N ALA A 29 -9.36 0.55 -4.11
CA ALA A 29 -9.68 1.92 -3.69
C ALA A 29 -9.33 2.23 -2.20
N HIS A 30 -9.15 1.19 -1.39
CA HIS A 30 -8.93 1.28 0.05
C HIS A 30 -7.50 0.98 0.47
N GLY A 31 -6.64 0.48 -0.42
CA GLY A 31 -5.28 0.09 -0.07
C GLY A 31 -4.75 -1.00 -0.98
N GLY A 32 -4.04 -1.97 -0.41
CA GLY A 32 -3.46 -3.05 -1.18
C GLY A 32 -2.49 -3.94 -0.43
N LEU A 33 -1.67 -4.63 -1.22
CA LEU A 33 -0.61 -5.51 -0.81
C LEU A 33 0.67 -5.08 -1.53
N MET A 34 1.76 -4.93 -0.80
CA MET A 34 3.07 -4.62 -1.36
C MET A 34 4.15 -5.54 -0.81
N LYS A 35 5.30 -5.55 -1.49
CA LYS A 35 6.50 -6.24 -1.04
C LYS A 35 7.59 -5.24 -0.71
N MET A 36 8.21 -5.41 0.47
CA MET A 36 9.33 -4.59 0.95
C MET A 36 10.20 -5.36 1.96
N ARG A 37 11.31 -4.76 2.40
CA ARG A 37 12.26 -5.33 3.37
C ARG A 37 12.22 -4.63 4.72
N MET A 38 11.66 -3.43 4.81
CA MET A 38 11.47 -2.71 6.05
C MET A 38 10.63 -3.54 7.03
N GLU A 39 11.17 -3.73 8.23
CA GLU A 39 10.44 -4.34 9.34
C GLU A 39 9.40 -3.35 9.85
N LEU A 40 8.15 -3.81 9.92
CA LEU A 40 7.00 -3.05 10.36
C LEU A 40 6.18 -3.87 11.37
N GLN A 41 5.24 -3.23 12.04
CA GLN A 41 4.29 -3.85 12.95
C GLN A 41 2.86 -3.67 12.45
N VAL A 42 1.97 -4.62 12.75
CA VAL A 42 0.54 -4.46 12.47
C VAL A 42 -0.01 -3.25 13.24
N GLY A 43 -0.81 -2.44 12.57
CA GLY A 43 -1.34 -1.17 13.09
C GLY A 43 -0.39 0.02 12.95
N GLN A 44 0.86 -0.20 12.50
CA GLN A 44 1.83 0.86 12.37
C GLN A 44 1.43 1.85 11.26
N PRO A 45 1.48 3.17 11.52
CA PRO A 45 1.21 4.18 10.51
C PRO A 45 2.35 4.29 9.50
N MET A 46 1.98 4.49 8.24
CA MET A 46 2.89 4.74 7.13
C MET A 46 2.34 5.84 6.23
N LEU A 47 3.23 6.49 5.48
CA LEU A 47 2.88 7.44 4.44
C LEU A 47 3.39 6.91 3.11
N LEU A 48 2.47 6.66 2.17
CA LEU A 48 2.81 6.24 0.81
C LEU A 48 2.92 7.46 -0.07
N VAL A 49 3.92 7.47 -0.96
CA VAL A 49 4.07 8.52 -1.97
C VAL A 49 4.04 7.88 -3.34
N ASN A 50 3.11 8.32 -4.19
CA ASN A 50 3.11 7.97 -5.59
C ASN A 50 4.25 8.75 -6.29
N PRO A 51 5.30 8.08 -6.81
CA PRO A 51 6.47 8.77 -7.33
C PRO A 51 6.18 9.56 -8.62
N GLN A 52 5.09 9.24 -9.33
CA GLN A 52 4.71 9.87 -10.59
C GLN A 52 4.14 11.27 -10.43
N ASN A 53 3.31 11.48 -9.40
CA ASN A 53 2.59 12.75 -9.17
C ASN A 53 2.85 13.36 -7.79
N LYS A 54 3.68 12.71 -6.96
CA LYS A 54 4.03 13.13 -5.59
C LYS A 54 2.85 13.21 -4.63
N VAL A 55 1.70 12.62 -4.99
CA VAL A 55 0.56 12.51 -4.09
C VAL A 55 0.93 11.59 -2.93
N GLU A 56 0.66 12.06 -1.72
CA GLU A 56 0.86 11.32 -0.49
C GLU A 56 -0.47 10.73 0.00
N GLN A 57 -0.39 9.55 0.62
CA GLN A 57 -1.55 8.87 1.19
C GLN A 57 -1.18 8.24 2.53
N SER A 58 -1.85 8.70 3.58
CA SER A 58 -1.73 8.10 4.91
C SER A 58 -2.44 6.75 4.94
N CYS A 59 -1.78 5.77 5.56
CA CYS A 59 -2.25 4.40 5.66
C CYS A 59 -1.69 3.72 6.91
N ARG A 60 -2.19 2.52 7.20
CA ARG A 60 -1.68 1.66 8.26
C ARG A 60 -1.47 0.24 7.78
N VAL A 61 -0.56 -0.46 8.44
CA VAL A 61 -0.35 -1.89 8.22
C VAL A 61 -1.53 -2.68 8.79
N VAL A 62 -2.12 -3.58 8.00
CA VAL A 62 -3.19 -4.48 8.47
C VAL A 62 -2.72 -5.91 8.68
N ARG A 63 -1.72 -6.36 7.91
CA ARG A 63 -1.16 -7.71 8.00
C ARG A 63 0.25 -7.74 7.43
N ILE A 64 1.10 -8.60 7.98
CA ILE A 64 2.46 -8.86 7.51
C ILE A 64 2.62 -10.38 7.36
N GLU A 65 3.23 -10.81 6.27
CA GLU A 65 3.63 -12.20 6.02
C GLU A 65 5.08 -12.23 5.52
N ASP A 66 5.86 -13.21 5.97
CA ASP A 66 7.19 -13.46 5.42
C ASP A 66 7.09 -13.98 3.99
N THR A 67 8.05 -13.60 3.16
CA THR A 67 8.18 -14.08 1.79
C THR A 67 9.38 -15.01 1.66
N ALA A 68 9.27 -15.99 0.75
CA ALA A 68 10.30 -17.02 0.56
C ALA A 68 11.69 -16.47 0.15
N ASP A 69 11.77 -15.24 -0.35
CA ASP A 69 13.00 -14.56 -0.76
C ASP A 69 13.50 -13.52 0.25
N GLY A 70 13.04 -13.59 1.51
CA GLY A 70 13.63 -12.84 2.62
C GLY A 70 13.17 -11.37 2.73
N GLY A 71 11.94 -11.08 2.34
CA GLY A 71 11.25 -9.81 2.65
C GLY A 71 9.86 -10.05 3.21
N PHE A 72 9.04 -8.99 3.23
CA PHE A 72 7.69 -9.02 3.77
C PHE A 72 6.64 -8.70 2.70
N ALA A 73 5.56 -9.45 2.71
CA ALA A 73 4.31 -9.11 2.06
C ALA A 73 3.45 -8.33 3.07
N VAL A 74 3.29 -7.04 2.82
CA VAL A 74 2.62 -6.11 3.75
C VAL A 74 1.30 -5.67 3.16
N ALA A 75 0.22 -6.12 3.78
CA ALA A 75 -1.12 -5.63 3.50
C ALA A 75 -1.31 -4.32 4.26
N PHE A 76 -1.87 -3.32 3.57
CA PHE A 76 -2.09 -1.99 4.11
C PHE A 76 -3.48 -1.48 3.71
N GLU A 77 -4.02 -0.60 4.55
CA GLU A 77 -5.25 0.12 4.27
C GLU A 77 -5.02 1.63 4.42
N PHE A 78 -5.58 2.40 3.50
CA PHE A 78 -5.63 3.85 3.56
C PHE A 78 -6.51 4.29 4.74
N ASP A 79 -6.11 5.37 5.41
CA ASP A 79 -6.93 5.94 6.48
C ASP A 79 -8.27 6.47 5.96
N LYS A 80 -8.30 6.88 4.68
CA LYS A 80 -9.49 7.26 3.92
C LYS A 80 -9.40 6.66 2.51
N PRO A 81 -10.50 6.08 1.97
CA PRO A 81 -10.49 5.55 0.60
C PRO A 81 -10.06 6.62 -0.40
N ASN A 82 -9.15 6.27 -1.31
CA ASN A 82 -8.61 7.18 -2.31
C ASN A 82 -8.29 6.41 -3.62
N PRO A 83 -9.32 6.10 -4.43
CA PRO A 83 -9.11 5.38 -5.69
C PRO A 83 -8.21 6.13 -6.68
N LYS A 84 -8.12 7.46 -6.57
CA LYS A 84 -7.31 8.32 -7.46
C LYS A 84 -5.82 8.29 -7.12
N PHE A 85 -5.42 7.66 -6.01
CA PHE A 85 -4.01 7.49 -5.67
C PHE A 85 -3.28 6.65 -6.73
N TRP A 86 -3.96 5.60 -7.21
CA TRP A 86 -3.46 4.73 -8.24
C TRP A 86 -3.70 5.33 -9.64
N PRO A 87 -2.80 5.16 -10.61
CA PRO A 87 -2.97 5.63 -11.99
C PRO A 87 -3.92 4.71 -12.80
N VAL A 88 -4.97 4.18 -12.16
CA VAL A 88 -5.96 3.30 -12.77
C VAL A 88 -7.36 3.68 -12.29
N VAL A 89 -8.36 3.38 -13.11
CA VAL A 89 -9.77 3.52 -12.73
C VAL A 89 -10.25 2.22 -12.12
N PHE A 90 -10.78 2.27 -10.90
CA PHE A 90 -11.50 1.15 -10.32
C PHE A 90 -12.95 1.21 -10.80
N PRO A 91 -13.55 0.06 -11.15
CA PRO A 91 -14.96 0.05 -11.53
C PRO A 91 -15.82 0.61 -10.38
N PRO A 92 -16.93 1.29 -10.69
CA PRO A 92 -17.91 1.70 -9.67
C PRO A 92 -18.41 0.48 -8.89
N GLU A 93 -18.84 0.72 -7.65
CA GLU A 93 -19.39 -0.33 -6.77
C GLU A 93 -20.55 -1.10 -7.43
N ASP A 94 -21.32 -0.43 -8.30
CA ASP A 94 -22.46 -0.99 -9.04
C ASP A 94 -22.09 -1.85 -10.27
N TRP A 95 -20.81 -2.01 -10.60
CA TRP A 95 -20.39 -2.79 -11.78
C TRP A 95 -20.71 -4.30 -11.62
N ASN A 96 -20.82 -4.80 -10.39
CA ASN A 96 -21.22 -6.19 -10.12
C ASN A 96 -22.73 -6.44 -10.19
N SER A 97 -23.54 -5.40 -10.45
CA SER A 97 -25.00 -5.51 -10.56
C SER A 97 -25.49 -5.67 -12.01
N ALA A 98 -24.61 -5.49 -13.00
CA ALA A 98 -24.92 -5.69 -14.42
C ALA A 98 -24.61 -7.14 -14.83
N GLY A 99 -25.38 -8.08 -14.28
CA GLY A 99 -25.22 -9.50 -14.56
C GLY A 99 -26.38 -10.34 -14.03
N ALA A 100 -27.58 -10.11 -14.56
CA ALA A 100 -28.68 -11.07 -14.60
C ALA A 100 -29.30 -11.05 -16.00
#